data_AF-A0A4Q5LVQ7-F1
#
_entry.id   AF-A0A4Q5LVQ7-F1
#
_cell.length_a   1.000
_cell.length_b   1.000
_cell.length_c   1.000
_cell.angle_alpha   90.00
_cell.angle_beta   90.00
_cell.angle_gamma   90.00
#
_symmetry.space_group_name_H-M   'P 1'
#
loop_
_entity.id
_entity.type
_entity.pdbx_description
1 polymer ?
#
loop_
_entity_poly.entity_id
_entity_poly.type
_entity_poly.pdbx_seq_one_letter_code
_entity_poly.pdbx_strand_id
1 'polypeptide(L)'
;MKTENWTCDTCGQPIKRIKDGWIEWLSKADSLEGYGLRLVHHKSASPLATSHGCYYDEEKTIREENAFVANSAVDYYLGADGLVNLLELMHGDLLPKNEVIEMIMRLHVPGYEQARKYIETAMAEGIIREKEFPEFRTQDELQVVIDWVGV
;
A
#
# COMPACT_ATOMS: atom_id res chain seq x y z
N MET A 1 6.61 -17.24 0.86
CA MET A 1 6.45 -16.76 -0.53
C MET A 1 6.64 -15.26 -0.52
N LYS A 2 7.32 -14.63 -1.49
CA LYS A 2 7.40 -13.16 -1.54
C LYS A 2 6.13 -12.61 -2.18
N THR A 3 5.66 -11.45 -1.74
CA THR A 3 4.57 -10.74 -2.43
C THR A 3 5.13 -10.17 -3.74
N GLU A 4 4.55 -10.55 -4.87
CA GLU A 4 5.03 -10.14 -6.20
C GLU A 4 3.98 -9.38 -7.02
N ASN A 5 2.74 -9.36 -6.54
CA ASN A 5 1.63 -8.67 -7.18
C ASN A 5 0.90 -7.82 -6.14
N TRP A 6 0.57 -6.58 -6.52
CA TRP A 6 -0.17 -5.64 -5.68
C TRP A 6 -1.37 -5.08 -6.40
N THR A 7 -2.37 -4.64 -5.66
CA THR A 7 -3.48 -3.89 -6.20
C THR A 7 -3.14 -2.41 -6.19
N CYS A 8 -3.25 -1.74 -7.32
CA CYS A 8 -3.12 -0.28 -7.37
C CYS A 8 -4.26 0.38 -6.61
N ASP A 9 -3.94 1.31 -5.71
CA ASP A 9 -4.94 2.00 -4.90
C ASP A 9 -5.77 3.01 -5.70
N THR A 10 -5.25 3.48 -6.84
CA THR A 10 -5.96 4.45 -7.71
C THR A 10 -6.96 3.78 -8.65
N CYS A 11 -6.55 2.72 -9.37
CA CYS A 11 -7.40 2.10 -10.39
C CYS A 11 -7.99 0.74 -9.99
N GLY A 12 -7.55 0.17 -8.87
CA GLY A 12 -7.98 -1.15 -8.39
C GLY A 12 -7.46 -2.34 -9.22
N GLN A 13 -6.68 -2.09 -10.27
CA GLN A 13 -6.13 -3.15 -11.12
C GLN A 13 -4.80 -3.69 -10.57
N PRO A 14 -4.42 -4.94 -10.90
CA PRO A 14 -3.16 -5.52 -10.43
C PRO A 14 -1.93 -4.86 -11.07
N ILE A 15 -0.90 -4.67 -10.25
CA ILE A 15 0.49 -4.38 -10.61
C ILE A 15 1.20 -5.72 -10.65
N LYS A 16 1.46 -6.21 -11.87
CA LYS A 16 1.93 -7.59 -12.11
C LYS A 16 3.45 -7.77 -12.09
N ARG A 17 4.18 -6.65 -12.04
CA ARG A 17 5.65 -6.64 -12.03
C ARG A 17 6.10 -5.60 -11.04
N ILE A 18 7.13 -5.92 -10.27
CA ILE A 18 7.72 -5.00 -9.28
C ILE A 18 8.04 -3.63 -9.91
N LYS A 19 8.67 -3.61 -11.09
CA LYS A 19 9.04 -2.38 -11.81
C LYS A 19 7.85 -1.52 -12.27
N ASP A 20 6.65 -2.08 -12.26
CA ASP A 20 5.43 -1.37 -12.64
C ASP A 20 4.75 -0.73 -11.41
N GLY A 21 5.29 -0.89 -10.21
CA GLY A 21 4.72 -0.39 -8.97
C GLY A 21 5.54 0.74 -8.36
N TRP A 22 4.87 1.80 -7.93
CA TRP A 22 5.43 2.91 -7.19
C TRP A 22 4.69 3.09 -5.86
N ILE A 23 5.43 3.54 -4.85
CA ILE A 23 4.88 4.06 -3.61
C ILE A 23 4.96 5.58 -3.70
N GLU A 24 3.87 6.27 -3.38
CA GLU A 24 3.83 7.72 -3.32
C GLU A 24 3.07 8.20 -2.09
N TRP A 25 3.39 9.40 -1.64
CA TRP A 25 2.70 10.11 -0.56
C TRP A 25 2.80 11.61 -0.78
N LEU A 26 1.96 12.36 -0.07
CA LEU A 26 1.97 13.81 -0.06
C LEU A 26 2.80 14.31 1.12
N SER A 27 3.62 15.33 0.92
CA SER A 27 4.41 15.99 1.97
C SER A 27 3.99 17.44 2.07
N LYS A 28 3.55 17.89 3.26
CA LYS A 28 3.11 19.28 3.46
C LYS A 28 4.30 20.23 3.25
N ALA A 29 4.08 21.35 2.58
CA ALA A 29 5.16 22.29 2.29
C ALA A 29 5.75 22.96 3.54
N ASP A 30 4.93 23.13 4.58
CA ASP A 30 5.26 23.93 5.76
C ASP A 30 5.68 23.07 6.97
N SER A 31 5.75 21.74 6.82
CA SER A 31 6.14 20.82 7.88
C SER A 31 6.83 19.56 7.34
N LEU A 32 7.35 18.73 8.24
CA LEU A 32 7.90 17.41 7.89
C LEU A 32 6.82 16.32 7.81
N GLU A 33 5.55 16.69 7.93
CA GLU A 33 4.44 15.75 7.94
C GLU A 33 4.01 15.40 6.52
N GLY A 34 3.89 14.10 6.24
CA GLY A 34 3.23 13.58 5.06
C GLY A 34 1.93 12.83 5.37
N TYR A 35 1.23 12.43 4.32
CA TYR A 35 -0.04 11.67 4.38
C TYR A 35 -0.38 11.07 3.01
N GLY A 36 -1.40 10.21 2.96
CA GLY A 36 -1.90 9.65 1.71
C GLY A 36 -0.92 8.66 1.07
N LEU A 37 -0.16 7.93 1.88
CA LEU A 37 0.75 6.90 1.40
C LEU A 37 -0.02 5.79 0.67
N ARG A 38 0.35 5.54 -0.58
CA ARG A 38 -0.34 4.58 -1.45
C ARG A 38 0.58 3.89 -2.44
N LEU A 39 0.14 2.75 -2.93
CA LEU A 39 0.83 1.92 -3.93
C LEU A 39 0.08 2.00 -5.26
N VAL A 40 0.75 2.49 -6.30
CA VAL A 40 0.16 2.82 -7.59
C VAL A 40 0.95 2.25 -8.77
N HIS A 41 0.35 2.19 -9.96
CA HIS A 41 1.08 1.86 -11.17
C HIS A 41 2.09 2.97 -11.52
N HIS A 42 3.29 2.57 -11.94
CA HIS A 42 4.21 3.46 -12.61
C HIS A 42 3.60 4.02 -13.91
N LYS A 43 4.00 5.23 -14.34
CA LYS A 43 3.37 5.93 -15.49
C LYS A 43 3.28 5.06 -16.73
N SER A 44 4.37 4.37 -17.05
CA SER A 44 4.49 3.52 -18.23
C SER A 44 3.62 2.26 -18.19
N ALA A 45 3.13 1.87 -17.01
CA ALA A 45 2.30 0.69 -16.79
C ALA A 45 0.88 1.06 -16.34
N SER A 46 0.58 2.35 -16.20
CA SER A 46 -0.71 2.83 -15.72
C SER A 46 -1.80 2.56 -16.77
N PRO A 47 -2.93 1.92 -16.39
CA PRO A 47 -4.12 1.86 -17.23
C PRO A 47 -4.72 3.23 -17.55
N LEU A 48 -4.32 4.27 -16.80
CA LEU A 48 -4.78 5.65 -16.93
C LEU A 48 -3.71 6.55 -17.59
N ALA A 49 -2.78 5.98 -18.36
CA ALA A 49 -1.64 6.70 -18.94
C ALA A 49 -2.02 7.87 -19.87
N THR A 50 -3.26 7.95 -20.34
CA THR A 50 -3.77 9.07 -21.16
C THR A 50 -4.06 10.34 -20.33
N SER A 51 -4.01 10.26 -18.99
CA SER A 51 -4.09 11.40 -18.06
C SER A 51 -2.78 11.52 -17.25
N HIS A 52 -2.86 11.83 -15.97
CA HIS A 52 -1.73 11.88 -15.04
C HIS A 52 -1.28 10.46 -14.60
N GLY A 53 -1.87 9.40 -15.16
CA GLY A 53 -1.62 8.03 -14.75
C GLY A 53 -2.35 7.68 -13.46
N CYS A 54 -1.79 6.75 -12.69
CA CYS A 54 -2.32 6.37 -11.38
C CYS A 54 -1.78 7.25 -10.24
N TYR A 55 -0.99 8.28 -10.57
CA TYR A 55 -0.30 9.13 -9.60
C TYR A 55 -1.17 10.24 -9.03
N TYR A 56 -0.64 10.90 -8.01
CA TYR A 56 -1.13 12.21 -7.63
C TYR A 56 -0.83 13.21 -8.77
N ASP A 57 -1.75 14.14 -8.97
CA ASP A 57 -1.52 15.27 -9.88
C ASP A 57 -0.73 16.32 -9.08
N GLU A 58 0.59 16.36 -9.28
CA GLU A 58 1.50 17.22 -8.53
C GLU A 58 1.11 18.70 -8.60
N GLU A 59 0.73 19.18 -9.78
CA GLU A 59 0.32 20.58 -9.92
C GLU A 59 -0.96 20.88 -9.13
N LYS A 60 -1.92 19.95 -9.17
CA LYS A 60 -3.15 20.07 -8.39
C LYS A 60 -2.87 20.01 -6.89
N THR A 61 -2.03 19.07 -6.45
CA THR A 61 -1.64 18.92 -5.04
C THR A 61 -0.98 20.20 -4.51
N ILE A 62 -0.06 20.80 -5.26
CA ILE A 62 0.58 22.06 -4.84
C ILE A 62 -0.46 23.19 -4.73
N ARG A 63 -1.33 23.33 -5.73
CA ARG A 63 -2.33 24.41 -5.78
C ARG A 63 -3.42 24.30 -4.72
N GLU A 64 -3.90 23.09 -4.45
CA GLU A 64 -5.10 22.87 -3.61
C GLU A 64 -4.75 22.46 -2.18
N GLU A 65 -3.62 21.78 -1.96
CA GLU A 65 -3.26 21.19 -0.67
C GLU A 65 -1.99 21.79 -0.04
N ASN A 66 -1.26 22.65 -0.76
CA ASN A 66 0.05 23.15 -0.36
C ASN A 66 1.01 22.01 0.03
N ALA A 67 1.05 20.97 -0.80
CA ALA A 67 1.85 19.77 -0.59
C ALA A 67 2.58 19.35 -1.86
N PHE A 68 3.67 18.62 -1.70
CA PHE A 68 4.47 18.04 -2.79
C PHE A 68 4.28 16.52 -2.84
N VAL A 69 4.39 15.95 -4.04
CA VAL A 69 4.32 14.49 -4.23
C VAL A 69 5.72 13.91 -4.05
N ALA A 70 5.89 13.08 -3.02
CA ALA A 70 7.08 12.26 -2.86
C ALA A 70 6.77 10.84 -3.34
N ASN A 71 7.76 10.18 -3.95
CA ASN A 71 7.59 8.83 -4.47
C ASN A 71 8.91 8.06 -4.54
N SER A 72 8.79 6.75 -4.63
CA SER A 72 9.90 5.86 -4.95
C SER A 72 9.36 4.54 -5.52
N ALA A 73 10.22 3.82 -6.26
CA ALA A 73 9.85 2.54 -6.85
C ALA A 73 9.65 1.47 -5.76
N VAL A 74 8.73 0.54 -5.99
CA VAL A 74 8.40 -0.51 -5.00
C VAL A 74 9.62 -1.37 -4.65
N ASP A 75 10.51 -1.65 -5.59
CA ASP A 75 11.72 -2.46 -5.37
C ASP A 75 12.65 -1.88 -4.30
N TYR A 76 12.69 -0.56 -4.15
CA TYR A 76 13.42 0.12 -3.08
C TYR A 76 12.99 -0.35 -1.69
N TYR A 77 11.72 -0.74 -1.53
CA TYR A 77 11.13 -1.09 -0.24
C TYR A 77 11.06 -2.60 0.04
N LEU A 78 11.28 -3.48 -0.93
CA LEU A 78 11.09 -4.93 -0.75
C LEU A 78 12.21 -5.63 0.05
N GLY A 79 13.34 -4.96 0.28
CA GLY A 79 14.50 -5.48 0.99
C GLY A 79 14.49 -5.19 2.50
N ALA A 80 15.52 -5.68 3.21
CA ALA A 80 15.71 -5.39 4.62
C ALA A 80 15.88 -3.87 4.86
N ASP A 81 16.68 -3.20 4.05
CA ASP A 81 16.86 -1.74 4.13
C ASP A 81 15.57 -0.99 3.78
N GLY A 82 14.80 -1.53 2.84
CA GLY A 82 13.46 -1.03 2.50
C GLY A 82 12.50 -1.04 3.68
N LEU A 83 12.47 -2.16 4.43
CA LEU A 83 11.72 -2.28 5.67
C LEU A 83 12.23 -1.30 6.73
N VAL A 84 13.55 -1.16 6.90
CA VAL A 84 14.13 -0.18 7.84
C VAL A 84 13.68 1.25 7.50
N ASN A 85 13.67 1.62 6.23
CA ASN A 85 13.20 2.94 5.79
C ASN A 85 11.71 3.15 6.09
N LEU A 86 10.86 2.14 5.89
CA LEU A 86 9.44 2.24 6.27
C LEU A 86 9.28 2.36 7.79
N LEU A 87 10.05 1.62 8.57
CA LEU A 87 10.03 1.72 10.03
C LEU A 87 10.53 3.09 10.53
N GLU A 88 11.51 3.70 9.85
CA GLU A 88 11.96 5.06 10.12
C GLU A 88 10.84 6.09 9.87
N LEU A 89 10.15 6.00 8.73
CA LEU A 89 9.00 6.86 8.41
C LEU A 89 7.91 6.77 9.50
N MET A 90 7.64 5.56 10.00
CA MET A 90 6.68 5.32 11.08
C MET A 90 7.18 5.83 12.44
N HIS A 91 8.47 5.65 12.74
CA HIS A 91 9.05 6.05 14.04
C HIS A 91 9.15 7.57 14.17
N GLY A 92 9.55 8.26 13.10
CA GLY A 92 9.66 9.71 13.08
C GLY A 92 8.34 10.46 12.97
N ASP A 93 7.20 9.75 12.99
CA ASP A 93 5.86 10.31 12.75
C ASP A 93 5.79 11.13 11.44
N LEU A 94 6.61 10.74 10.44
CA LEU A 94 6.69 11.43 9.14
C LEU A 94 5.48 11.11 8.25
N LEU A 95 4.83 9.98 8.51
CA LEU A 95 3.59 9.54 7.88
C LEU A 95 2.65 8.95 8.93
N PRO A 96 1.33 8.92 8.70
CA PRO A 96 0.38 8.29 9.60
C PRO A 96 0.74 6.81 9.81
N LYS A 97 0.87 6.39 11.07
CA LYS A 97 1.34 5.03 11.41
C LYS A 97 0.53 3.94 10.74
N ASN A 98 -0.79 4.09 10.69
CA ASN A 98 -1.70 3.14 10.05
C ASN A 98 -1.40 2.98 8.55
N GLU A 99 -1.06 4.06 7.84
CA GLU A 99 -0.73 3.98 6.41
C GLU A 99 0.61 3.25 6.19
N VAL A 100 1.60 3.54 7.04
CA VAL A 100 2.91 2.86 6.96
C VAL A 100 2.81 1.39 7.34
N ILE A 101 2.04 1.05 8.37
CA ILE A 101 1.74 -0.33 8.77
C ILE A 101 1.08 -1.07 7.61
N GLU A 102 0.04 -0.51 6.99
CA GLU A 102 -0.63 -1.12 5.83
C GLU A 102 0.38 -1.35 4.69
N MET A 103 1.26 -0.39 4.40
CA MET A 103 2.29 -0.56 3.38
C MET A 103 3.28 -1.68 3.72
N ILE A 104 3.77 -1.74 4.97
CA ILE A 104 4.66 -2.81 5.44
C ILE A 104 3.97 -4.17 5.28
N MET A 105 2.71 -4.28 5.72
CA MET A 105 1.94 -5.52 5.61
C MET A 105 1.79 -5.95 4.15
N ARG A 106 1.43 -5.03 3.24
CA ARG A 106 1.28 -5.31 1.80
C ARG A 106 2.58 -5.74 1.13
N LEU A 107 3.72 -5.19 1.51
CA LEU A 107 5.00 -5.48 0.88
C LEU A 107 5.68 -6.73 1.46
N HIS A 108 5.60 -6.92 2.78
CA HIS A 108 6.45 -7.87 3.50
C HIS A 108 5.70 -9.06 4.09
N VAL A 109 4.39 -9.00 4.28
CA VAL A 109 3.61 -10.13 4.83
C VAL A 109 3.03 -10.95 3.68
N PRO A 110 3.49 -12.20 3.48
CA PRO A 110 2.99 -13.05 2.43
C PRO A 110 1.48 -13.29 2.57
N GLY A 111 0.76 -13.24 1.44
CA GLY A 111 -0.69 -13.46 1.40
C GLY A 111 -1.53 -12.25 1.84
N TYR A 112 -0.94 -11.25 2.52
CA TYR A 112 -1.72 -10.13 3.04
C TYR A 112 -2.39 -9.33 1.93
N GLU A 113 -1.67 -8.98 0.86
CA GLU A 113 -2.22 -8.21 -0.25
C GLU A 113 -3.40 -8.92 -0.95
N GLN A 114 -3.38 -10.25 -1.02
CA GLN A 114 -4.45 -11.06 -1.58
C GLN A 114 -5.67 -11.10 -0.66
N ALA A 115 -5.45 -11.17 0.65
CA ALA A 115 -6.50 -11.31 1.64
C ALA A 115 -7.12 -9.98 2.09
N ARG A 116 -6.36 -8.87 2.11
CA ARG A 116 -6.65 -7.66 2.90
C ARG A 116 -8.07 -7.11 2.74
N LYS A 117 -8.60 -7.12 1.51
CA LYS A 117 -9.94 -6.58 1.20
C LYS A 117 -11.09 -7.48 1.67
N TYR A 118 -10.78 -8.72 2.02
CA TYR A 118 -11.75 -9.75 2.38
C TYR A 118 -11.72 -10.07 3.87
N ILE A 119 -10.72 -9.60 4.62
CA ILE A 119 -10.54 -9.93 6.05
C ILE A 119 -11.78 -9.56 6.86
N GLU A 120 -12.31 -8.34 6.71
CA GLU A 120 -13.47 -7.91 7.48
C GLU A 120 -14.73 -8.72 7.13
N THR A 121 -14.95 -9.01 5.84
CA THR A 121 -16.07 -9.84 5.41
C THR A 121 -15.94 -11.28 5.92
N ALA A 122 -14.73 -11.86 5.85
CA ALA A 122 -14.45 -13.19 6.38
C ALA A 122 -14.68 -13.27 7.89
N MET A 123 -14.37 -12.21 8.65
CA MET A 123 -14.71 -12.12 10.07
C MET A 123 -16.22 -12.07 10.30
N ALA A 124 -16.92 -11.19 9.57
CA ALA A 124 -18.36 -11.00 9.72
C ALA A 124 -19.15 -12.28 9.39
N GLU A 125 -18.65 -13.09 8.46
CA GLU A 125 -19.23 -14.39 8.08
C GLU A 125 -18.75 -15.56 8.98
N GLY A 126 -17.89 -15.29 9.97
CA GLY A 126 -17.38 -16.30 10.90
C GLY A 126 -16.38 -17.29 10.30
N ILE A 127 -15.82 -16.99 9.12
CA ILE A 127 -14.79 -17.78 8.45
C ILE A 127 -13.47 -17.73 9.23
N ILE A 128 -13.15 -16.56 9.79
CA ILE A 128 -12.03 -16.35 10.71
C ILE A 128 -12.51 -15.69 12.00
N ARG A 129 -11.71 -15.80 13.07
CA ARG A 129 -12.05 -15.25 14.39
C ARG A 129 -12.07 -13.72 14.39
N GLU A 130 -13.03 -13.14 15.09
CA GLU A 130 -13.05 -11.71 15.41
C GLU A 130 -11.78 -11.27 16.16
N LYS A 131 -11.34 -10.04 15.87
CA LYS A 131 -10.22 -9.36 16.51
C LYS A 131 -10.50 -7.86 16.55
N GLU A 132 -9.96 -7.21 17.57
CA GLU A 132 -9.98 -5.74 17.72
C GLU A 132 -9.29 -5.04 16.54
N PHE A 133 -8.21 -5.63 16.02
CA PHE A 133 -7.46 -5.13 14.87
C PHE A 133 -7.51 -6.16 13.74
N PRO A 134 -8.49 -6.03 12.80
CA PRO A 134 -8.72 -6.99 11.73
C PRO A 134 -7.50 -7.29 10.87
N GLU A 135 -6.71 -6.29 10.53
CA GLU A 135 -5.56 -6.34 9.61
C GLU A 135 -4.43 -7.27 10.11
N PHE A 136 -4.28 -7.46 11.42
CA PHE A 136 -3.21 -8.29 11.97
C PHE A 136 -3.60 -9.76 12.03
N ARG A 137 -3.34 -10.45 10.92
CA ARG A 137 -3.61 -11.88 10.75
C ARG A 137 -2.35 -12.71 10.72
N THR A 138 -2.43 -13.89 11.33
CA THR A 138 -1.37 -14.90 11.19
C THR A 138 -1.37 -15.45 9.76
N GLN A 139 -0.30 -16.12 9.37
CA GLN A 139 -0.21 -16.76 8.05
C GLN A 139 -1.33 -17.80 7.85
N ASP A 140 -1.70 -18.55 8.89
CA ASP A 140 -2.81 -19.51 8.82
C ASP A 140 -4.16 -18.82 8.61
N GLU A 141 -4.44 -17.71 9.30
CA GLU A 141 -5.67 -16.93 9.10
C GLU A 141 -5.72 -16.31 7.69
N LEU A 142 -4.60 -15.80 7.18
CA LEU A 142 -4.52 -15.27 5.81
C LEU A 142 -4.79 -16.37 4.78
N GLN A 143 -4.22 -17.57 4.97
CA GLN A 143 -4.45 -18.69 4.06
C GLN A 143 -5.93 -19.10 4.03
N VAL A 144 -6.59 -19.15 5.19
CA VAL A 144 -8.04 -19.43 5.27
C VAL A 144 -8.86 -18.41 4.48
N VAL A 145 -8.54 -17.11 4.59
CA VAL A 145 -9.23 -16.06 3.82
C VAL A 145 -9.00 -16.24 2.32
N ILE A 146 -7.76 -16.51 1.90
CA ILE A 146 -7.40 -16.71 0.49
C ILE A 146 -8.14 -17.92 -0.09
N ASP A 147 -8.14 -19.05 0.61
CA ASP A 147 -8.84 -20.28 0.20
C ASP A 147 -10.35 -20.07 0.07
N TRP A 148 -10.93 -19.27 0.97
CA TRP A 148 -12.36 -18.95 0.96
C TRP A 148 -12.78 -18.14 -0.27
N VAL A 149 -11.98 -17.15 -0.68
CA VAL A 149 -12.32 -16.31 -1.85
C VAL A 149 -11.85 -16.90 -3.18
N GLY A 150 -11.01 -17.94 -3.15
CA GLY A 150 -10.54 -18.67 -4.33
C GLY A 150 -9.58 -17.87 -5.22
N VAL A 151 -8.70 -17.05 -4.61
CA VAL A 151 -7.71 -16.21 -5.32
C VAL A 151 -6.28 -16.74 -5.22
#